data_AF-A0A9D9TC71-F1
#
_entry.id   AF-A0A9D9TC71-F1
#
_cell.length_a   1.000
_cell.length_b   1.000
_cell.length_c   1.000
_cell.angle_alpha   90.00
_cell.angle_beta   90.00
_cell.angle_gamma   90.00
#
_symmetry.space_group_name_H-M   'P 1'
#
loop_
_entity.id
_entity.type
_entity.pdbx_description
1 polymer ?
#
loop_
_entity_poly.entity_id
_entity_poly.type
_entity_poly.pdbx_seq_one_letter_code
_entity_poly.pdbx_strand_id
1 'polypeptide(L)'
;MKHFLLYALCVCALLSCSQLLQKTETVEVYGAISDDRFDTLFVYQQLADKTWSIVDTVQVLDSAFLYRADLHAENQLVLFQLGDKKPIPICLEDGRIDISIPANNVHDAVITGSSVHDEYMAFQDSIASILHTQLRYYKTAIVANSDGDKEKSARYYQQFADSKKDIYLFLYKKKGTNMPSAPFLYLVEMYKSYLTDTQYTSLIP
;
A
#
# COMPACT_ATOMS: atom_id res chain seq x y z
N MET A 1 -50.94 -13.49 20.27
CA MET A 1 -49.65 -13.34 21.01
C MET A 1 -48.45 -13.99 20.31
N LYS A 2 -48.57 -15.15 19.63
CA LYS A 2 -47.45 -15.77 18.87
C LYS A 2 -46.89 -14.90 17.74
N HIS A 3 -47.71 -14.08 17.07
CA HIS A 3 -47.25 -13.22 15.98
C HIS A 3 -46.52 -11.95 16.44
N PHE A 4 -46.69 -11.53 17.70
CA PHE A 4 -46.00 -10.35 18.25
C PHE A 4 -44.54 -10.68 18.61
N LEU A 5 -44.29 -11.92 19.04
CA LEU A 5 -42.97 -12.44 19.39
C LEU A 5 -42.07 -12.64 18.16
N LEU A 6 -42.67 -12.91 16.99
CA LEU A 6 -41.94 -13.02 15.72
C LEU A 6 -41.49 -11.65 15.18
N TYR A 7 -42.31 -10.61 15.35
CA TYR A 7 -41.97 -9.25 14.93
C TYR A 7 -40.86 -8.62 15.77
N ALA A 8 -40.85 -8.88 17.09
CA ALA A 8 -39.79 -8.40 17.98
C ALA A 8 -38.40 -8.99 17.63
N LEU A 9 -38.36 -10.24 17.15
CA LEU A 9 -37.11 -10.91 16.80
C LEU A 9 -36.50 -10.41 15.48
N CYS A 10 -37.34 -10.04 14.50
CA CYS A 10 -36.87 -9.45 13.23
C CYS A 10 -36.33 -8.03 13.40
N VAL A 11 -36.85 -7.23 14.33
CA VAL A 11 -36.36 -5.85 14.56
C VAL A 11 -35.00 -5.86 15.26
N CYS A 12 -34.73 -6.80 16.17
CA CYS A 12 -33.41 -6.94 16.80
C CYS A 12 -32.32 -7.38 15.81
N ALA A 13 -32.66 -8.21 14.81
CA ALA A 13 -31.69 -8.64 13.78
C ALA A 13 -31.28 -7.51 12.82
N LEU A 14 -32.11 -6.48 12.65
CA LEU A 14 -31.79 -5.31 11.81
C LEU A 14 -30.93 -4.26 12.54
N LEU A 15 -30.95 -4.23 13.88
CA LEU A 15 -30.11 -3.33 14.69
C LEU A 15 -28.70 -3.89 14.95
N SER A 16 -28.50 -5.21 14.84
CA SER A 16 -27.17 -5.82 14.95
C SER A 16 -26.29 -5.65 13.70
N CYS A 17 -26.83 -5.10 12.60
CA CYS A 17 -26.09 -4.88 11.36
C CYS A 17 -25.67 -3.41 11.13
N SER A 18 -26.09 -2.47 11.98
CA SER A 18 -25.79 -1.04 11.80
C SER A 18 -24.59 -0.53 12.59
N GLN A 19 -23.87 -1.40 13.30
CA GLN A 19 -22.65 -1.06 14.07
C GLN A 19 -21.36 -1.64 13.48
N LEU A 20 -21.31 -1.87 12.16
CA LEU A 20 -20.05 -1.74 11.42
C LEU A 20 -19.75 -0.24 11.22
N LEU A 21 -19.72 0.52 12.33
CA LEU A 21 -19.03 1.79 12.37
C LEU A 21 -17.57 1.46 12.06
N GLN A 22 -17.06 1.93 10.92
CA GLN A 22 -15.66 1.79 10.53
C GLN A 22 -14.80 2.15 11.74
N LYS A 23 -14.19 1.14 12.36
CA LYS A 23 -13.43 1.32 13.59
C LYS A 23 -12.26 2.23 13.26
N THR A 24 -12.33 3.46 13.75
CA THR A 24 -11.24 4.42 13.74
C THR A 24 -10.36 4.09 14.94
N GLU A 25 -9.06 3.96 14.70
CA GLU A 25 -8.04 3.78 15.71
C GLU A 25 -7.21 5.06 15.74
N THR A 26 -7.11 5.68 16.92
CA THR A 26 -6.19 6.80 17.12
C THR A 26 -4.78 6.23 17.13
N VAL A 27 -3.97 6.65 16.18
CA VAL A 27 -2.57 6.28 16.05
C VAL A 27 -1.68 7.43 16.52
N GLU A 28 -0.71 7.11 17.39
CA GLU A 28 0.33 8.01 17.86
C GLU A 28 1.70 7.55 17.35
N VAL A 29 2.32 8.38 16.51
CA VAL A 29 3.60 8.11 15.86
C VAL A 29 4.63 9.09 16.36
N TYR A 30 5.61 8.57 17.10
CA TYR A 30 6.85 9.27 17.38
C TYR A 30 7.82 8.99 16.26
N GLY A 31 8.54 9.98 15.78
CA GLY A 31 9.55 9.70 14.78
C GLY A 31 10.75 10.60 14.81
N ALA A 32 11.77 10.18 14.06
CA ALA A 32 12.98 10.93 13.87
C ALA A 32 13.35 11.02 12.38
N ILE A 33 13.93 12.14 11.97
CA ILE A 33 14.41 12.38 10.62
C ILE A 33 15.91 12.64 10.71
N SER A 34 16.73 11.83 10.04
CA SER A 34 18.19 11.90 10.15
C SER A 34 18.83 13.14 9.52
N ASP A 35 18.03 14.01 8.90
CA ASP A 35 18.45 15.17 8.13
C ASP A 35 17.82 16.44 8.72
N ASP A 36 18.67 17.31 9.27
CA ASP A 36 18.30 18.52 10.02
C ASP A 36 17.78 19.66 9.14
N ARG A 37 17.84 19.51 7.82
CA ARG A 37 17.30 20.49 6.86
C ARG A 37 15.78 20.52 6.82
N PHE A 38 15.11 19.52 7.38
CA PHE A 38 13.66 19.41 7.40
C PHE A 38 13.11 19.76 8.78
N ASP A 39 12.51 20.94 8.88
CA ASP A 39 11.84 21.44 10.08
C ASP A 39 10.32 21.20 10.06
N THR A 40 9.79 20.80 8.90
CA THR A 40 8.35 20.67 8.66
C THR A 40 8.04 19.40 7.88
N LEU A 41 7.07 18.64 8.40
CA LEU A 41 6.50 17.45 7.78
C LEU A 41 5.03 17.71 7.42
N PHE A 42 4.69 17.65 6.14
CA PHE A 42 3.31 17.69 5.67
C PHE A 42 2.77 16.26 5.57
N VAL A 43 1.62 16.01 6.17
CA VAL A 43 0.98 14.69 6.14
C VAL A 43 -0.21 14.72 5.20
N TYR A 44 -0.20 13.82 4.23
CA TYR A 44 -1.30 13.61 3.30
C TYR A 44 -2.07 12.34 3.66
N GLN A 45 -3.38 12.44 3.58
CA GLN A 45 -4.28 11.28 3.63
C GLN A 45 -5.17 11.26 2.39
N GLN A 46 -5.63 10.07 2.03
CA GLN A 46 -6.58 9.90 0.95
C GLN A 46 -7.99 10.18 1.47
N LEU A 47 -8.69 11.11 0.82
CA LEU A 47 -10.07 11.45 1.13
C LEU A 47 -11.03 10.45 0.48
N ALA A 48 -12.31 10.52 0.85
CA ALA A 48 -13.36 9.62 0.35
C ALA A 48 -13.53 9.65 -1.18
N ASP A 49 -13.20 10.77 -1.83
CA ASP A 49 -13.21 10.93 -3.29
C ASP A 49 -11.93 10.41 -3.98
N LYS A 50 -11.07 9.71 -3.24
CA LYS A 50 -9.76 9.18 -3.64
C LYS A 50 -8.69 10.24 -3.92
N THR A 51 -8.93 11.50 -3.61
CA THR A 51 -7.91 12.55 -3.73
C THR A 51 -6.97 12.56 -2.53
N TRP A 52 -5.70 12.92 -2.73
CA TRP A 52 -4.75 13.13 -1.66
C TRP A 52 -4.76 14.60 -1.25
N SER A 53 -4.98 14.87 0.03
CA SER A 53 -4.93 16.22 0.58
C SER A 53 -4.01 16.26 1.79
N ILE A 54 -3.37 17.41 2.02
CA ILE A 54 -2.71 17.70 3.30
C ILE A 54 -3.81 17.72 4.37
N VAL A 55 -3.63 16.91 5.40
CA VAL A 55 -4.54 16.84 6.55
C VAL A 55 -3.87 17.36 7.83
N ASP A 56 -2.54 17.39 7.87
CA ASP A 56 -1.79 17.90 9.01
C ASP A 56 -0.42 18.47 8.59
N THR A 57 0.15 19.30 9.46
CA THR A 57 1.51 19.86 9.34
C THR A 57 2.21 19.72 10.69
N VAL A 58 3.21 18.87 10.74
CA VAL A 58 3.95 18.51 11.96
C VAL A 58 5.28 19.25 11.98
N GLN A 59 5.60 19.86 13.12
CA GLN A 59 6.91 20.47 13.37
C GLN A 59 7.93 19.40 13.71
N VAL A 60 9.12 19.52 13.12
CA VAL A 60 10.28 18.67 13.40
C VAL A 60 11.24 19.48 14.26
N LEU A 61 11.37 19.11 15.52
CA LEU A 61 12.22 19.78 16.50
C LEU A 61 13.34 18.83 16.91
N ASP A 62 14.59 19.28 16.82
CA ASP A 62 15.78 18.47 17.12
C ASP A 62 15.74 17.10 16.41
N SER A 63 15.42 17.12 15.11
CA SER A 63 15.26 15.92 14.27
C SER A 63 14.15 14.96 14.71
N ALA A 64 13.27 15.34 15.63
CA ALA A 64 12.17 14.52 16.13
C ALA A 64 10.80 15.13 15.84
N PHE A 65 9.79 14.29 15.67
CA PHE A 65 8.41 14.71 15.49
C PHE A 65 7.43 13.80 16.25
N LEU A 66 6.25 14.34 16.53
CA LEU A 66 5.11 13.61 17.07
C LEU A 66 3.90 13.87 16.20
N TYR A 67 3.33 12.81 15.66
CA TYR A 67 2.12 12.85 14.83
C TYR A 67 1.02 12.02 15.49
N ARG A 68 -0.21 12.54 15.47
CA ARG A 68 -1.40 11.86 16.00
C ARG A 68 -2.50 11.93 14.96
N ALA A 69 -3.13 10.80 14.66
CA ALA A 69 -4.24 10.76 13.72
C ALA A 69 -5.24 9.67 14.03
N ASP A 70 -6.50 9.94 13.76
CA ASP A 70 -7.53 8.92 13.72
C ASP A 70 -7.53 8.27 12.34
N LEU A 71 -7.06 7.04 12.26
CA LEU A 71 -6.99 6.27 11.02
C LEU A 71 -8.08 5.20 11.03
N HIS A 72 -8.73 5.01 9.89
CA HIS A 72 -9.55 3.80 9.71
C HIS A 72 -8.62 2.59 9.65
N ALA A 73 -9.02 1.46 10.24
CA ALA A 73 -8.21 0.24 10.23
C ALA A 73 -7.81 -0.22 8.80
N GLU A 74 -8.63 0.09 7.80
CA GLU A 74 -8.37 -0.16 6.38
C GLU A 74 -7.44 0.87 5.69
N ASN A 75 -7.22 2.04 6.31
CA ASN A 75 -6.48 3.19 5.75
C ASN A 75 -5.34 3.63 6.66
N GLN A 76 -4.35 2.76 6.83
CA GLN A 76 -3.12 3.08 7.56
C GLN A 76 -2.05 3.74 6.68
N LEU A 77 -2.29 3.90 5.38
CA LEU A 77 -1.34 4.55 4.48
C LEU A 77 -1.52 6.07 4.49
N VAL A 78 -0.43 6.78 4.73
CA VAL A 78 -0.29 8.23 4.57
C VAL A 78 0.85 8.54 3.60
N LEU A 79 0.93 9.78 3.12
CA LEU A 79 2.15 10.29 2.50
C LEU A 79 2.79 11.35 3.37
N PHE A 80 4.08 11.19 3.64
CA PHE A 80 4.89 12.16 4.35
C PHE A 80 5.70 12.98 3.35
N GLN A 81 5.47 14.28 3.32
CA GLN A 81 6.23 15.21 2.50
C GLN A 81 7.13 16.09 3.38
N LEU A 82 8.41 16.06 3.08
CA LEU A 82 9.44 16.82 3.78
C LEU A 82 9.78 18.05 2.95
N GLY A 83 9.42 19.24 3.44
CA GLY A 83 9.56 20.49 2.69
C GLY A 83 8.85 20.45 1.33
N ASP A 84 9.59 20.74 0.25
CA ASP A 84 9.11 20.78 -1.14
C ASP A 84 9.32 19.46 -1.91
N LYS A 85 9.73 18.39 -1.22
CA LYS A 85 10.10 17.12 -1.85
C LYS A 85 8.88 16.26 -2.17
N LYS A 86 9.05 15.31 -3.09
CA LYS A 86 7.97 14.34 -3.40
C LYS A 86 7.57 13.58 -2.12
N PRO A 87 6.28 13.42 -1.84
CA PRO A 87 5.82 12.64 -0.70
C PRO A 87 6.29 11.18 -0.74
N ILE A 88 6.56 10.64 0.44
CA ILE A 88 6.96 9.25 0.69
C ILE A 88 5.76 8.49 1.25
N PRO A 89 5.35 7.35 0.67
CA PRO A 89 4.29 6.53 1.24
C PRO A 89 4.76 5.85 2.53
N ILE A 90 3.99 6.00 3.60
CA ILE A 90 4.27 5.37 4.89
C ILE A 90 3.00 4.68 5.38
N CYS A 91 3.15 3.44 5.83
CA CYS A 91 2.07 2.75 6.54
C CYS A 91 2.29 2.96 8.03
N LEU A 92 1.31 3.55 8.69
CA LEU A 92 1.40 3.91 10.10
C LEU A 92 0.82 2.83 10.99
N GLU A 93 1.49 2.62 12.11
CA GLU A 93 0.97 1.92 13.28
C GLU A 93 1.40 2.69 14.53
N ASP A 94 0.78 2.38 15.67
CA ASP A 94 1.18 2.96 16.95
C ASP A 94 2.64 2.65 17.25
N GLY A 95 3.44 3.68 17.54
CA GLY A 95 4.81 3.50 17.97
C GLY A 95 5.79 4.47 17.35
N ARG A 96 6.95 3.94 16.93
CA ARG A 96 8.09 4.74 16.51
C ARG A 96 8.42 4.50 15.03
N ILE A 97 8.66 5.58 14.29
CA ILE A 97 9.15 5.52 12.91
C ILE A 97 10.41 6.37 12.76
N ASP A 98 11.49 5.77 12.28
CA ASP A 98 12.74 6.49 11.96
C ASP A 98 12.89 6.61 10.44
N ILE A 99 13.08 7.84 9.95
CA ILE A 99 13.25 8.18 8.54
C ILE A 99 14.70 8.60 8.30
N SER A 100 15.47 7.69 7.71
CA SER A 100 16.86 7.91 7.35
C SER A 100 16.96 8.42 5.92
N ILE A 101 17.45 9.65 5.75
CA ILE A 101 17.53 10.32 4.44
C ILE A 101 19.00 10.36 4.00
N PRO A 102 19.34 9.76 2.84
CA PRO A 102 20.65 9.95 2.24
C PRO A 102 20.87 11.42 1.87
N ALA A 103 22.06 11.95 2.15
CA ALA A 103 22.39 13.38 2.00
C ALA A 103 22.00 13.99 0.63
N ASN A 104 22.02 13.17 -0.43
CA ASN A 104 21.86 13.60 -1.81
C ASN A 104 20.47 13.34 -2.41
N ASN A 105 19.62 12.52 -1.77
CA ASN A 105 18.34 12.12 -2.37
C ASN A 105 17.29 11.69 -1.34
N VAL A 106 16.25 12.50 -1.18
CA VAL A 106 15.10 12.20 -0.31
C VAL A 106 14.27 11.01 -0.80
N HIS A 107 14.32 10.69 -2.09
CA HIS A 107 13.59 9.53 -2.63
C HIS A 107 14.23 8.19 -2.24
N ASP A 108 15.46 8.21 -1.77
CA ASP A 108 16.17 7.03 -1.27
C ASP A 108 16.03 6.92 0.27
N ALA A 109 15.05 7.63 0.85
CA ALA A 109 14.78 7.55 2.28
C ALA A 109 14.43 6.12 2.69
N VAL A 110 15.03 5.68 3.80
CA VAL A 110 14.77 4.40 4.43
C VAL A 110 13.94 4.63 5.67
N ILE A 111 12.77 3.99 5.73
CA ILE A 111 11.84 4.09 6.85
C ILE A 111 11.91 2.79 7.63
N THR A 112 12.05 2.89 8.95
CA THR A 112 12.13 1.73 9.86
C THR A 112 11.29 1.96 11.11
N GLY A 113 11.00 0.89 11.85
CA GLY A 113 10.30 0.97 13.14
C GLY A 113 8.80 0.67 13.08
N SER A 114 8.22 0.61 11.88
CA SER A 114 6.85 0.14 11.65
C SER A 114 6.86 -1.22 10.96
N SER A 115 6.32 -2.23 11.63
CA SER A 115 6.15 -3.58 11.10
C SER A 115 5.19 -3.64 9.91
N VAL A 116 4.16 -2.78 9.93
CA VAL A 116 3.22 -2.62 8.81
C VAL A 116 3.92 -1.98 7.61
N HIS A 117 4.83 -1.03 7.83
CA HIS A 117 5.66 -0.49 6.76
C HIS A 117 6.69 -1.49 6.23
N ASP A 118 7.30 -2.31 7.11
CA ASP A 118 8.20 -3.38 6.70
C ASP A 118 7.46 -4.41 5.81
N GLU A 119 6.21 -4.75 6.13
CA GLU A 119 5.36 -5.58 5.27
C GLU A 119 5.13 -4.92 3.89
N TYR A 120 4.78 -3.63 3.88
CA TYR A 120 4.63 -2.86 2.64
C TYR A 120 5.89 -2.92 1.77
N MET A 121 7.06 -2.67 2.35
CA MET A 121 8.33 -2.72 1.64
C MET A 121 8.64 -4.11 1.12
N ALA A 122 8.43 -5.17 1.92
CA ALA A 122 8.63 -6.54 1.48
C ALA A 122 7.72 -6.93 0.30
N PHE A 123 6.49 -6.43 0.28
CA PHE A 123 5.60 -6.62 -0.87
C PHE A 123 6.05 -5.83 -2.10
N GLN A 124 6.45 -4.56 -1.94
CA GLN A 124 6.98 -3.75 -3.04
C GLN A 124 8.20 -4.42 -3.68
N ASP A 125 9.16 -4.89 -2.89
CA ASP A 125 10.35 -5.57 -3.37
C ASP A 125 10.00 -6.84 -4.16
N SER A 126 9.01 -7.59 -3.68
CA SER A 126 8.52 -8.80 -4.35
C SER A 126 7.91 -8.48 -5.71
N ILE A 127 7.06 -7.44 -5.79
CA ILE A 127 6.43 -7.03 -7.06
C ILE A 127 7.47 -6.43 -8.00
N ALA A 128 8.40 -5.62 -7.50
CA ALA A 128 9.51 -5.06 -8.28
C ALA A 128 10.37 -6.17 -8.91
N SER A 129 10.64 -7.26 -8.18
CA SER A 129 11.35 -8.43 -8.70
C SER A 129 10.59 -9.14 -9.84
N ILE A 130 9.26 -9.26 -9.71
CA ILE A 130 8.39 -9.78 -10.78
C ILE A 130 8.49 -8.88 -12.01
N LEU A 131 8.28 -7.57 -11.86
CA LEU A 131 8.32 -6.59 -12.95
C LEU A 131 9.69 -6.57 -13.65
N HIS A 132 10.79 -6.64 -12.89
CA HIS A 132 12.13 -6.72 -13.44
C HIS A 132 12.32 -7.99 -14.29
N THR A 133 11.78 -9.12 -13.82
CA THR A 133 11.81 -10.39 -14.57
C THR A 133 11.00 -10.30 -15.86
N GLN A 134 9.79 -9.71 -15.82
CA GLN A 134 8.97 -9.46 -17.00
C GLN A 134 9.71 -8.60 -18.03
N LEU A 135 10.31 -7.50 -17.58
CA LEU A 135 11.08 -6.60 -18.43
C LEU A 135 12.28 -7.30 -19.07
N ARG A 136 12.96 -8.17 -18.32
CA ARG A 136 14.08 -8.97 -18.84
C ARG A 136 13.63 -9.91 -19.96
N TYR A 137 12.50 -10.61 -19.80
CA TYR A 137 11.96 -11.46 -20.87
C TYR A 137 11.67 -10.65 -22.13
N TYR A 138 10.97 -9.52 -21.98
CA TYR A 138 10.65 -8.64 -23.11
C TYR A 138 11.91 -8.12 -23.82
N LYS A 139 12.89 -7.59 -23.08
CA LYS A 139 14.16 -7.11 -23.65
C LYS A 139 14.93 -8.22 -24.36
N THR A 140 14.99 -9.41 -23.77
CA THR A 140 15.69 -10.56 -24.36
C THR A 140 15.02 -11.01 -25.66
N ALA A 141 13.68 -10.97 -25.73
CA ALA A 141 12.95 -11.27 -26.95
C ALA A 141 13.28 -10.29 -28.09
N ILE A 142 13.33 -8.98 -27.80
CA ILE A 142 13.69 -7.93 -28.77
C ILE A 142 15.10 -8.17 -29.33
N VAL A 143 16.08 -8.40 -28.45
CA VAL A 143 17.48 -8.63 -28.86
C VAL A 143 17.58 -9.90 -29.71
N ALA A 144 16.96 -11.01 -29.29
CA ALA A 144 16.96 -12.23 -30.10
C ALA A 144 16.32 -12.01 -31.48
N ASN A 145 15.25 -11.23 -31.56
CA ASN A 145 14.59 -10.92 -32.82
C ASN A 145 15.47 -10.08 -33.76
N SER A 146 16.23 -9.11 -33.22
CA SER A 146 17.18 -8.30 -33.98
C SER A 146 18.38 -9.11 -34.47
N ASP A 147 18.82 -10.09 -33.68
CA ASP A 147 19.92 -10.99 -34.02
C ASP A 147 19.50 -12.10 -35.03
N GLY A 148 18.22 -12.13 -35.43
CA GLY A 148 17.68 -13.12 -36.36
C GLY A 148 17.27 -14.45 -35.71
N ASP A 149 17.45 -14.62 -34.40
CA ASP A 149 17.08 -15.80 -33.65
C ASP A 149 15.57 -15.80 -33.31
N LYS A 150 14.76 -16.23 -34.28
CA LYS A 150 13.30 -16.23 -34.18
C LYS A 150 12.76 -17.19 -33.12
N GLU A 151 13.40 -18.34 -32.92
CA GLU A 151 12.95 -19.33 -31.95
C GLU A 151 13.13 -18.79 -30.52
N LYS A 152 14.31 -18.25 -30.21
CA LYS A 152 14.59 -17.64 -28.91
C LYS A 152 13.69 -16.43 -28.66
N SER A 153 13.49 -15.59 -29.67
CA SER A 153 12.55 -14.46 -29.60
C SER A 153 11.15 -14.92 -29.22
N ALA A 154 10.59 -15.89 -29.96
CA ALA A 154 9.25 -16.42 -29.71
C ALA A 154 9.12 -17.00 -28.29
N ARG A 155 10.13 -17.76 -27.83
CA ARG A 155 10.15 -18.31 -26.47
C ARG A 155 10.10 -17.22 -25.39
N TYR A 156 10.90 -16.16 -25.51
CA TYR A 156 10.91 -15.09 -24.51
C TYR A 156 9.66 -14.20 -24.56
N TYR A 157 9.07 -13.98 -25.74
CA TYR A 157 7.76 -13.33 -25.83
C TYR A 157 6.66 -14.15 -25.14
N GLN A 158 6.69 -15.48 -25.29
CA GLN A 158 5.77 -16.35 -24.57
C GLN A 158 5.99 -16.27 -23.05
N GLN A 159 7.23 -16.33 -22.56
CA GLN A 159 7.54 -16.16 -21.14
C GLN A 159 7.06 -14.81 -20.59
N PHE A 160 7.24 -13.73 -21.36
CA PHE A 160 6.69 -12.42 -21.01
C PHE A 160 5.15 -12.45 -20.94
N ALA A 161 4.48 -13.02 -21.94
CA ALA A 161 3.02 -13.13 -21.94
C ALA A 161 2.49 -13.94 -20.75
N ASP A 162 3.12 -15.08 -20.47
CA ASP A 162 2.76 -15.97 -19.35
C ASP A 162 2.96 -15.30 -18.00
N SER A 163 4.00 -14.47 -17.87
CA SER A 163 4.34 -13.77 -16.62
C SER A 163 3.40 -12.61 -16.28
N LYS A 164 2.54 -12.16 -17.19
CA LYS A 164 1.61 -11.03 -16.92
C LYS A 164 0.67 -11.29 -15.75
N LYS A 165 0.35 -12.56 -15.48
CA LYS A 165 -0.50 -12.97 -14.34
C LYS A 165 0.26 -13.05 -13.01
N ASP A 166 1.58 -12.93 -13.00
CA ASP A 166 2.38 -13.24 -11.81
C ASP A 166 2.12 -12.26 -10.66
N ILE A 167 1.81 -10.99 -10.95
CA ILE A 167 1.38 -10.02 -9.94
C ILE A 167 0.08 -10.47 -9.27
N TYR A 168 -0.92 -10.88 -10.08
CA TYR A 168 -2.16 -11.43 -9.55
C TYR A 168 -1.90 -12.67 -8.67
N LEU A 169 -1.10 -13.62 -9.15
CA LEU A 169 -0.80 -14.84 -8.39
C LEU A 169 -0.06 -14.54 -7.08
N PHE A 170 0.86 -13.58 -7.09
CA PHE A 170 1.53 -13.11 -5.88
C PHE A 170 0.54 -12.52 -4.88
N LEU A 171 -0.29 -11.55 -5.31
CA LEU A 171 -1.28 -10.91 -4.45
C LEU A 171 -2.32 -11.92 -3.95
N TYR A 172 -2.80 -12.82 -4.80
CA TYR A 172 -3.76 -13.86 -4.42
C TYR A 172 -3.18 -14.80 -3.35
N LYS A 173 -1.91 -15.20 -3.49
CA LYS A 173 -1.22 -16.01 -2.48
C LYS A 173 -1.06 -15.24 -1.16
N LYS A 174 -0.76 -13.94 -1.21
CA LYS A 174 -0.56 -13.09 -0.03
C LYS A 174 -1.86 -12.76 0.70
N LYS A 175 -2.98 -12.63 -0.02
CA LYS A 175 -4.31 -12.43 0.57
C LYS A 175 -4.61 -13.49 1.64
N GLY A 176 -4.25 -14.75 1.40
CA GLY A 176 -4.49 -15.84 2.35
C GLY A 176 -5.97 -16.00 2.69
N THR A 177 -6.27 -16.40 3.94
CA THR A 177 -7.64 -16.59 4.46
C THR A 177 -8.09 -15.49 5.42
N ASN A 178 -7.19 -14.60 5.82
CA ASN A 178 -7.46 -13.55 6.81
C ASN A 178 -7.89 -12.25 6.11
N MET A 179 -8.45 -11.33 6.88
CA MET A 179 -8.74 -9.98 6.39
C MET A 179 -7.44 -9.35 5.88
N PRO A 180 -7.42 -8.78 4.66
CA PRO A 180 -6.19 -8.25 4.09
C PRO A 180 -5.68 -7.03 4.88
N SER A 181 -4.36 -6.93 5.08
CA SER A 181 -3.75 -5.78 5.76
C SER A 181 -3.87 -4.49 4.92
N ALA A 182 -3.76 -3.32 5.55
CA ALA A 182 -3.78 -2.04 4.83
C ALA A 182 -2.67 -1.93 3.75
N PRO A 183 -1.41 -2.35 3.99
CA PRO A 183 -0.38 -2.47 2.95
C PRO A 183 -0.84 -3.29 1.74
N PHE A 184 -1.50 -4.42 2.00
CA PHE A 184 -1.98 -5.29 0.94
C PHE A 184 -3.04 -4.60 0.09
N LEU A 185 -4.06 -4.01 0.71
CA LEU A 185 -5.16 -3.32 0.00
C LEU A 185 -4.63 -2.18 -0.86
N TYR A 186 -3.68 -1.41 -0.34
CA TYR A 186 -3.04 -0.35 -1.09
C TYR A 186 -2.32 -0.87 -2.34
N LEU A 187 -1.57 -1.96 -2.23
CA LEU A 187 -0.88 -2.54 -3.38
C LEU A 187 -1.85 -3.09 -4.42
N VAL A 188 -2.98 -3.67 -4.01
CA VAL A 188 -4.01 -4.11 -4.94
C VAL A 188 -4.53 -2.94 -5.78
N GLU A 189 -4.79 -1.77 -5.16
CA GLU A 189 -5.22 -0.58 -5.90
C GLU A 189 -4.11 -0.02 -6.79
N MET A 190 -2.88 0.05 -6.29
CA MET A 190 -1.71 0.56 -7.04
C MET A 190 -1.45 -0.25 -8.32
N TYR A 191 -1.56 -1.56 -8.23
CA TYR A 191 -1.31 -2.48 -9.34
C TYR A 191 -2.58 -2.88 -10.10
N LYS A 192 -3.70 -2.15 -9.91
CA LYS A 192 -4.96 -2.44 -10.59
C LYS A 192 -4.85 -2.52 -12.11
N SER A 193 -4.00 -1.71 -12.74
CA SER A 193 -3.77 -1.73 -14.19
C SER A 193 -3.13 -3.03 -14.70
N TYR A 194 -2.55 -3.84 -13.81
CA TYR A 194 -1.99 -5.15 -14.11
C TYR A 194 -2.98 -6.30 -13.90
N LEU A 195 -4.20 -5.98 -13.45
CA LEU A 195 -5.23 -6.95 -13.10
C LEU A 195 -6.43 -6.81 -14.05
N THR A 196 -7.09 -7.94 -14.33
CA THR A 196 -8.44 -7.88 -14.91
C THR A 196 -9.46 -7.49 -13.83
N ASP A 197 -10.63 -7.01 -14.24
CA ASP A 197 -11.71 -6.67 -13.29
C ASP A 197 -12.08 -7.86 -12.39
N THR A 198 -12.12 -9.07 -12.94
CA THR A 198 -12.37 -10.31 -12.19
C THR A 198 -11.25 -10.60 -11.17
N GLN A 199 -9.99 -10.43 -11.57
CA GLN A 199 -8.85 -10.61 -10.68
C GLN A 199 -8.87 -9.59 -9.54
N TYR A 200 -9.05 -8.31 -9.86
CA TYR A 200 -9.14 -7.22 -8.89
C TYR A 200 -10.28 -7.48 -7.88
N THR A 201 -11.48 -7.80 -8.37
CA THR A 201 -12.63 -8.10 -7.51
C THR A 201 -12.38 -9.29 -6.59
N SER A 202 -11.62 -10.30 -7.04
CA SER A 202 -11.26 -11.44 -6.18
C SER A 202 -10.26 -11.11 -5.07
N LEU A 203 -9.55 -9.99 -5.15
CA LEU A 203 -8.54 -9.58 -4.18
C LEU A 203 -9.10 -8.67 -3.10
N ILE A 204 -10.10 -7.86 -3.41
CA ILE A 204 -10.78 -6.99 -2.42
C ILE A 204 -11.78 -7.79 -1.56
N PRO A 205 -12.11 -7.32 -0.34
CA PRO A 205 -13.16 -7.89 0.52
C PRO A 205 -14.57 -7.74 -0.05
#